data_AF-A0A1Y5GUT1-F1
#
_entry.id   AF-A0A1Y5GUT1-F1
#
_cell.length_a   1.000
_cell.length_b   1.000
_cell.length_c   1.000
_cell.angle_alpha   90.00
_cell.angle_beta   90.00
_cell.angle_gamma   90.00
#
_symmetry.space_group_name_H-M   'P 1'
#
loop_
_entity.id
_entity.type
_entity.pdbx_description
1 polymer ?
#
loop_
_entity_poly.entity_id
_entity_poly.type
_entity_poly.pdbx_seq_one_letter_code
_entity_poly.pdbx_strand_id
1 'polypeptide(L)'
;MLRPPVKWIALVSSCLLISICSQTLHAQGLAKPSRTDFLEVEPVFELITVRKSNGADQLIRYSRRTGVTSYLKKNRWRLIKENGRRVRNSLYQVSATADATGGWNLYRMDVLNGDSWAVSSLVWNLIEEDGVKEPTTEQRYK
;
A
#
# COMPACT_ATOMS: atom_id res chain seq x y z
N MET A 1 10.50 -19.13 76.71
CA MET A 1 11.57 -18.15 77.00
C MET A 1 12.84 -18.57 76.24
N LEU A 2 13.55 -17.58 75.66
CA LEU A 2 14.99 -17.54 75.32
C LEU A 2 15.53 -18.27 74.05
N ARG A 3 15.89 -17.43 73.03
CA ARG A 3 16.96 -17.62 72.00
C ARG A 3 18.36 -17.58 72.67
N PRO A 4 19.54 -17.97 72.08
CA PRO A 4 20.07 -17.71 70.70
C PRO A 4 21.09 -18.81 70.20
N PRO A 5 22.11 -18.63 69.30
CA PRO A 5 22.49 -17.56 68.37
C PRO A 5 22.76 -17.99 66.89
N VAL A 6 23.03 -16.96 66.09
CA VAL A 6 23.33 -16.86 64.65
C VAL A 6 24.69 -17.49 64.24
N LYS A 7 24.80 -18.09 63.03
CA LYS A 7 25.92 -17.88 62.07
C LYS A 7 25.74 -18.61 60.71
N TRP A 8 25.55 -17.79 59.68
CA TRP A 8 25.96 -17.85 58.26
C TRP A 8 26.65 -19.10 57.69
N ILE A 9 26.06 -19.67 56.63
CA ILE A 9 26.81 -20.20 55.46
C ILE A 9 26.17 -19.62 54.21
N ALA A 10 26.98 -18.85 53.47
CA ALA A 10 26.67 -18.28 52.19
C ALA A 10 26.60 -19.38 51.12
N LEU A 11 25.50 -19.46 50.38
CA LEU A 11 25.51 -20.07 49.06
C LEU A 11 25.27 -18.95 48.04
N VAL A 12 26.33 -18.66 47.30
CA VAL A 12 26.38 -17.67 46.23
C VAL A 12 25.42 -18.11 45.12
N SER A 13 24.20 -17.58 45.14
CA SER A 13 23.29 -17.67 44.00
C SER A 13 23.68 -16.58 43.02
N SER A 14 24.19 -17.00 41.86
CA SER A 14 24.65 -16.11 40.80
C SER A 14 23.51 -15.23 40.32
N CYS A 15 23.55 -13.94 40.66
CA CYS A 15 22.71 -12.92 40.05
C CYS A 15 23.13 -12.77 38.58
N LEU A 16 22.47 -13.51 37.69
CA LEU A 16 22.48 -13.24 36.26
C LEU A 16 21.77 -11.90 36.06
N LEU A 17 22.52 -10.87 35.69
CA LEU A 17 22.01 -9.57 35.29
C LEU A 17 21.17 -9.72 34.02
N ILE A 18 19.85 -9.90 34.16
CA ILE A 18 18.92 -9.74 33.05
C ILE A 18 18.73 -8.24 32.87
N SER A 19 19.61 -7.66 32.06
CA SER A 19 19.46 -6.30 31.56
C SER A 19 18.20 -6.23 30.71
N ILE A 20 17.36 -5.27 31.07
CA ILE A 20 16.07 -4.96 30.46
C ILE A 20 16.35 -4.54 29.01
N CYS A 21 15.73 -5.20 28.04
CA CYS A 21 15.54 -4.60 26.73
C CYS A 21 14.05 -4.63 26.39
N SER A 22 13.44 -3.46 26.53
CA SER A 22 12.09 -3.17 26.09
C SER A 22 11.94 -3.58 24.62
N GLN A 23 10.80 -4.18 24.34
CA GLN A 23 10.38 -4.63 23.03
C GLN A 23 10.51 -3.50 22.00
N THR A 24 11.21 -3.78 20.89
CA THR A 24 10.86 -3.20 19.60
C THR A 24 10.66 -4.36 18.64
N LEU A 25 9.39 -4.71 18.41
CA LEU A 25 8.97 -5.39 17.20
C LEU A 25 9.49 -4.56 16.03
N HIS A 26 10.62 -4.96 15.45
CA HIS A 26 10.99 -4.50 14.13
C HIS A 26 10.05 -5.21 13.16
N ALA A 27 8.94 -4.54 12.84
CA ALA A 27 8.38 -4.67 11.51
C ALA A 27 9.55 -4.41 10.55
N GLN A 28 9.94 -5.43 9.78
CA GLN A 28 10.80 -5.24 8.63
C GLN A 28 10.03 -4.31 7.68
N GLY A 29 10.31 -3.02 7.83
CA GLY A 29 9.83 -2.00 6.94
C GLY A 29 10.29 -2.36 5.54
N LEU A 30 9.35 -2.32 4.61
CA LEU A 30 9.63 -2.10 3.20
C LEU A 30 10.79 -1.11 3.10
N ALA A 31 11.91 -1.57 2.56
CA ALA A 31 13.08 -0.73 2.33
C ALA A 31 12.60 0.55 1.63
N LYS A 32 12.85 1.70 2.25
CA LYS A 32 12.63 3.01 1.63
C LYS A 32 13.56 3.05 0.41
N PRO A 33 13.04 3.13 -0.84
CA PRO A 33 13.92 3.16 -2.00
C PRO A 33 14.86 4.37 -1.90
N SER A 34 16.15 4.09 -1.96
CA SER A 34 17.23 5.06 -2.04
C SER A 34 17.06 5.91 -3.29
N ARG A 35 17.12 7.23 -3.14
CA ARG A 35 16.95 8.23 -4.21
C ARG A 35 18.05 8.16 -5.30
N THR A 36 19.02 7.26 -5.16
CA THR A 36 20.18 7.09 -6.06
C THR A 36 20.01 5.95 -7.07
N ASP A 37 18.97 5.10 -6.98
CA ASP A 37 18.75 4.00 -7.94
C ASP A 37 17.97 4.42 -9.21
N PHE A 38 17.59 5.70 -9.33
CA PHE A 38 16.77 6.21 -10.45
C PHE A 38 17.52 6.35 -11.79
N LEU A 39 18.75 5.83 -11.91
CA LEU A 39 19.39 5.61 -13.21
C LEU A 39 19.15 4.18 -13.75
N GLU A 40 18.44 3.34 -13.00
CA GLU A 40 17.99 2.03 -13.46
C GLU A 40 16.69 2.15 -14.25
N VAL A 41 16.65 1.43 -15.38
CA VAL A 41 15.50 1.23 -16.28
C VAL A 41 14.17 1.33 -15.52
N GLU A 42 13.40 2.39 -15.77
CA GLU A 42 12.06 2.51 -15.17
C GLU A 42 11.30 1.20 -15.36
N PRO A 43 10.74 0.61 -14.29
CA PRO A 43 10.04 -0.65 -14.40
C PRO A 43 8.92 -0.49 -15.43
N VAL A 44 8.88 -1.42 -16.40
CA VAL A 44 7.90 -1.39 -17.50
C VAL A 44 6.46 -1.27 -16.99
N PHE A 45 6.21 -1.79 -15.79
CA PHE A 45 4.98 -1.64 -15.03
C PHE A 45 5.23 -1.19 -13.58
N GLU A 46 4.41 -0.26 -13.13
CA GLU A 46 4.17 0.01 -11.71
C GLU A 46 3.20 -1.02 -11.15
N LEU A 47 3.45 -1.47 -9.93
CA LEU A 47 2.59 -2.42 -9.22
C LEU A 47 1.80 -1.69 -8.13
N ILE A 48 0.49 -1.92 -8.11
CA ILE A 48 -0.44 -1.39 -7.12
C ILE A 48 -1.08 -2.59 -6.41
N THR A 49 -1.02 -2.59 -5.08
CA THR A 49 -1.65 -3.61 -4.24
C THR A 49 -2.78 -2.97 -3.46
N VAL A 50 -3.98 -3.57 -3.52
CA VAL A 50 -5.12 -3.16 -2.70
C VAL A 50 -5.60 -4.34 -1.86
N ARG A 51 -5.72 -4.12 -0.55
CA ARG A 51 -6.25 -5.11 0.39
C ARG A 51 -7.76 -4.97 0.49
N LYS A 52 -8.50 -5.98 0.04
CA LYS A 52 -9.96 -5.97 0.00
C LYS A 52 -10.56 -6.20 1.39
N SER A 53 -11.85 -5.88 1.56
CA SER A 53 -12.54 -6.05 2.85
C SER A 53 -12.56 -7.49 3.35
N ASN A 54 -12.51 -8.48 2.46
CA ASN A 54 -12.40 -9.90 2.82
C ASN A 54 -10.97 -10.35 3.18
N GLY A 55 -10.02 -9.42 3.31
CA GLY A 55 -8.63 -9.69 3.68
C GLY A 55 -7.74 -10.18 2.55
N ALA A 56 -8.26 -10.41 1.34
CA ALA A 56 -7.47 -10.82 0.19
C ALA A 56 -6.87 -9.61 -0.54
N ASP A 57 -5.63 -9.77 -1.02
CA ASP A 57 -4.97 -8.76 -1.83
C ASP A 57 -5.38 -8.87 -3.30
N GLN A 58 -5.51 -7.72 -3.95
CA GLN A 58 -5.65 -7.60 -5.39
C GLN A 58 -4.44 -6.84 -5.93
N LEU A 59 -3.77 -7.45 -6.90
CA LEU A 59 -2.65 -6.85 -7.61
C LEU A 59 -3.13 -6.24 -8.92
N ILE A 60 -2.70 -5.01 -9.18
CA ILE A 60 -2.87 -4.27 -10.43
C ILE A 60 -1.50 -3.85 -10.92
N ARG A 61 -1.26 -3.90 -12.22
CA ARG A 61 -0.06 -3.36 -12.85
C ARG A 61 -0.43 -2.34 -13.93
N TYR A 62 0.34 -1.28 -14.00
CA TYR A 62 0.12 -0.15 -14.91
C TYR A 62 1.43 0.26 -15.57
N SER A 63 1.44 0.37 -16.90
CA SER A 63 2.61 0.86 -17.62
C SER A 63 2.48 2.35 -17.90
N ARG A 64 3.27 3.20 -17.23
CA ARG A 64 3.30 4.63 -17.56
C ARG A 64 3.59 4.88 -19.03
N ARG A 65 4.49 4.10 -19.63
CA ARG A 65 4.89 4.25 -21.03
C ARG A 65 3.79 3.97 -22.05
N THR A 66 2.89 3.02 -21.77
CA THR A 66 1.89 2.55 -22.75
C THR A 66 0.44 2.75 -22.29
N GLY A 67 0.26 3.20 -21.04
CA GLY A 67 -0.97 3.20 -20.27
C GLY A 67 -1.68 1.85 -20.13
N VAL A 68 -1.04 0.74 -20.51
CA VAL A 68 -1.62 -0.59 -20.36
C VAL A 68 -1.82 -0.90 -18.89
N THR A 69 -3.08 -1.17 -18.53
CA THR A 69 -3.49 -1.52 -17.18
C THR A 69 -4.03 -2.94 -17.14
N SER A 70 -3.60 -3.73 -16.16
CA SER A 70 -4.13 -5.08 -15.96
C SER A 70 -4.15 -5.48 -14.50
N TYR A 71 -5.03 -6.41 -14.15
CA TYR A 71 -5.19 -6.92 -12.79
C TYR A 71 -4.97 -8.42 -12.74
N LEU A 72 -4.50 -8.92 -11.60
CA LEU A 72 -4.23 -10.35 -11.41
C LEU A 72 -5.52 -11.09 -11.04
N LYS A 73 -5.89 -12.13 -11.80
CA LYS A 73 -7.01 -13.01 -11.49
C LYS A 73 -6.65 -14.46 -11.82
N LYS A 74 -6.73 -15.36 -10.83
CA LYS A 74 -6.38 -16.78 -10.98
C LYS A 74 -4.99 -16.97 -11.63
N ASN A 75 -3.98 -16.30 -11.08
CA ASN A 75 -2.59 -16.28 -11.55
C ASN A 75 -2.38 -15.83 -13.01
N ARG A 76 -3.35 -15.09 -13.58
CA ARG A 76 -3.24 -14.53 -14.93
C ARG A 76 -3.55 -13.04 -14.91
N TRP A 77 -2.75 -12.27 -15.64
CA TRP A 77 -3.02 -10.86 -15.86
C TRP A 77 -4.17 -10.68 -16.84
N ARG A 78 -5.16 -9.87 -16.45
CA ARG A 78 -6.36 -9.56 -17.22
C ARG A 78 -6.35 -8.07 -17.55
N LEU A 79 -6.52 -7.75 -18.82
CA LEU A 79 -6.48 -6.37 -19.31
C LEU A 79 -7.72 -5.58 -18.86
N ILE A 80 -7.51 -4.32 -18.49
CA ILE A 80 -8.55 -3.29 -18.42
C ILE A 80 -8.62 -2.60 -19.77
N LYS A 81 -9.81 -2.59 -20.38
CA LYS A 81 -10.01 -2.05 -21.73
C LYS A 81 -10.05 -0.53 -21.70
N GLU A 82 -9.61 0.05 -22.81
CA GLU A 82 -9.78 1.47 -23.12
C GLU A 82 -11.03 1.66 -23.98
N ASN A 83 -11.83 2.70 -23.69
CA ASN A 83 -13.02 3.01 -24.48
C ASN A 83 -12.66 3.81 -25.75
N GLY A 84 -11.98 3.17 -26.70
CA GLY A 84 -11.66 3.72 -28.04
C GLY A 84 -10.74 4.96 -28.07
N ARG A 85 -10.47 5.59 -26.92
CA ARG A 85 -9.55 6.72 -26.80
C ARG A 85 -8.12 6.25 -26.81
N ARG A 86 -7.28 6.98 -27.55
CA ARG A 86 -5.84 6.81 -27.53
C ARG A 86 -5.32 7.29 -26.17
N VAL A 87 -4.82 6.35 -25.37
CA VAL A 87 -4.10 6.62 -24.14
C VAL A 87 -3.02 7.65 -24.43
N ARG A 88 -3.06 8.82 -23.77
CA ARG A 88 -1.92 9.73 -23.77
C ARG A 88 -0.89 9.14 -22.83
N ASN A 89 0.11 8.50 -23.41
CA ASN A 89 1.18 7.85 -22.67
C ASN A 89 1.80 8.81 -21.65
N SER A 90 2.28 8.27 -20.51
CA SER A 90 3.14 8.88 -19.50
C SER A 90 2.58 9.94 -18.54
N LEU A 91 1.29 10.28 -18.61
CA LEU A 91 0.74 11.40 -17.82
C LEU A 91 -0.39 11.03 -16.87
N TYR A 92 -0.72 9.74 -16.75
CA TYR A 92 -1.72 9.30 -15.78
C TYR A 92 -1.09 8.85 -14.48
N GLN A 93 -1.64 9.35 -13.37
CA GLN A 93 -1.56 8.69 -12.07
C GLN A 93 -2.67 7.65 -11.97
N VAL A 94 -2.36 6.46 -11.44
CA VAL A 94 -3.33 5.38 -11.26
C VAL A 94 -3.41 5.01 -9.79
N SER A 95 -4.62 4.92 -9.25
CA SER A 95 -4.88 4.56 -7.85
C SER A 95 -5.97 3.49 -7.77
N ALA A 96 -5.93 2.70 -6.70
CA ALA A 96 -6.91 1.65 -6.43
C ALA A 96 -7.46 1.78 -5.02
N THR A 97 -8.74 1.47 -4.82
CA THR A 97 -9.38 1.46 -3.50
C THR A 97 -10.15 0.16 -3.31
N ALA A 98 -10.27 -0.29 -2.06
CA ALA A 98 -11.15 -1.40 -1.71
C ALA A 98 -12.57 -0.88 -1.53
N ASP A 99 -13.57 -1.65 -1.98
CA ASP A 99 -14.96 -1.38 -1.62
C ASP A 99 -15.40 -2.21 -0.40
N ALA A 100 -16.51 -1.81 0.21
CA ALA A 100 -17.05 -2.49 1.39
C ALA A 100 -17.54 -3.93 1.08
N THR A 101 -17.91 -4.21 -0.17
CA THR A 101 -18.44 -5.50 -0.62
C THR A 101 -17.36 -6.55 -0.91
N GLY A 102 -16.08 -6.17 -0.78
CA GLY A 102 -14.95 -7.06 -1.05
C GLY A 102 -14.48 -7.05 -2.50
N GLY A 103 -14.97 -6.08 -3.29
CA GLY A 103 -14.41 -5.71 -4.57
C GLY A 103 -13.34 -4.62 -4.43
N TRP A 104 -13.05 -3.99 -5.56
CA TRP A 104 -12.04 -2.95 -5.68
C TRP A 104 -12.42 -2.00 -6.82
N ASN A 105 -12.03 -0.75 -6.68
CA ASN A 105 -12.17 0.28 -7.69
C ASN A 105 -10.80 0.73 -8.18
N LEU A 106 -10.76 1.22 -9.41
CA LEU A 106 -9.54 1.74 -10.01
C LEU A 106 -9.84 3.08 -10.68
N TYR A 107 -8.96 4.03 -10.41
CA TYR A 107 -9.06 5.39 -10.90
C TYR A 107 -7.77 5.75 -11.65
N ARG A 108 -7.89 6.64 -12.61
CA ARG A 108 -6.75 7.31 -13.21
C ARG A 108 -7.05 8.80 -13.39
N MET A 109 -6.03 9.62 -13.26
CA MET A 109 -6.11 11.08 -13.41
C MET A 109 -5.07 11.55 -14.42
N ASP A 110 -5.47 12.33 -15.41
CA ASP A 110 -4.57 13.05 -16.32
C ASP A 110 -3.97 14.23 -15.57
N VAL A 111 -2.66 14.17 -15.32
CA VAL A 111 -1.96 15.21 -14.56
C VAL A 111 -1.89 16.53 -15.32
N LEU A 112 -2.10 16.55 -16.65
CA LEU A 112 -2.08 17.78 -17.43
C LEU A 112 -3.45 18.45 -17.53
N ASN A 113 -4.49 17.67 -17.82
CA ASN A 113 -5.81 18.22 -18.15
C ASN A 113 -6.80 18.15 -16.98
N GLY A 114 -6.49 17.37 -15.92
CA GLY A 114 -7.40 17.14 -14.80
C GLY A 114 -8.50 16.11 -15.08
N ASP A 115 -8.65 15.65 -16.33
CA ASP A 115 -9.55 14.57 -16.69
C ASP A 115 -9.33 13.36 -15.78
N SER A 116 -10.42 12.78 -15.29
CA SER A 116 -10.39 11.62 -14.42
C SER A 116 -11.22 10.49 -15.01
N TRP A 117 -10.81 9.25 -14.75
CA TRP A 117 -11.54 8.07 -15.20
C TRP A 117 -11.68 7.06 -14.07
N ALA A 118 -12.78 6.33 -14.07
CA ALA A 118 -13.02 5.18 -13.23
C ALA A 118 -13.20 3.92 -14.07
N VAL A 119 -12.76 2.77 -13.55
CA VAL A 119 -13.06 1.49 -14.16
C VAL A 119 -14.49 1.06 -13.82
N SER A 120 -15.29 0.80 -14.85
CA SER A 120 -16.57 0.09 -14.74
C SER A 120 -16.63 -0.99 -15.81
N SER A 121 -17.11 -2.19 -15.44
CA SER A 121 -17.17 -3.35 -16.34
C SER A 121 -15.84 -3.68 -17.04
N LEU A 122 -14.71 -3.46 -16.33
CA LEU A 122 -13.34 -3.64 -16.84
C LEU A 122 -12.99 -2.73 -18.04
N VAL A 123 -13.65 -1.58 -18.13
CA VAL A 123 -13.40 -0.53 -19.13
C VAL A 123 -13.15 0.77 -18.39
N TRP A 124 -12.20 1.58 -18.86
CA TRP A 124 -12.05 2.95 -18.40
C TRP A 124 -13.16 3.85 -18.93
N ASN A 125 -13.86 4.53 -18.01
CA ASN A 125 -14.92 5.48 -18.31
C ASN A 125 -14.53 6.85 -17.77
N LEU A 126 -14.74 7.89 -18.57
CA LEU A 126 -14.49 9.27 -18.14
C LEU A 126 -15.45 9.59 -17.00
N ILE A 127 -14.93 10.24 -15.97
CA ILE A 127 -15.72 10.88 -14.93
C ILE A 127 -16.05 12.26 -15.49
N GLU A 128 -17.25 12.39 -16.04
CA GLU A 128 -17.81 13.70 -16.41
C GLU A 128 -18.00 14.50 -15.09
N GLU A 129 -17.84 15.82 -15.13
CA GLU A 129 -17.71 16.72 -13.96
C GLU A 129 -18.90 16.67 -12.94
N ASP A 130 -19.87 15.81 -13.16
CA ASP A 130 -21.00 15.56 -12.26
C ASP A 130 -20.80 14.38 -11.28
N GLY A 131 -19.63 13.70 -11.24
CA GLY A 131 -19.28 12.93 -10.03
C GLY A 131 -18.21 11.83 -10.10
N VAL A 132 -17.05 12.10 -9.47
CA VAL A 132 -16.53 11.39 -8.28
C VAL A 132 -15.85 12.45 -7.40
N LYS A 133 -16.48 12.84 -6.28
CA LYS A 133 -15.84 13.73 -5.29
C LYS A 133 -14.99 12.90 -4.33
N GLU A 134 -13.69 13.14 -4.30
CA GLU A 134 -12.84 12.69 -3.18
C GLU A 134 -13.23 13.42 -1.87
N PRO A 135 -13.03 12.80 -0.69
CA PRO A 135 -13.46 13.35 0.58
C PRO A 135 -12.72 14.67 0.88
N THR A 136 -13.47 15.75 1.00
CA THR A 136 -12.97 17.07 1.36
C THR A 136 -12.26 16.97 2.71
N THR A 137 -10.92 17.06 2.68
CA THR A 137 -10.11 17.23 3.89
C THR A 137 -10.16 18.70 4.29
N GLU A 138 -11.35 19.17 4.68
CA GLU A 138 -11.53 20.46 5.37
C GLU A 138 -12.07 20.19 6.79
N GLN A 139 -11.32 19.41 7.56
CA GLN A 139 -11.32 19.49 9.02
C GLN A 139 -9.91 19.20 9.54
N ARG A 140 -9.01 20.16 9.36
CA ARG A 140 -7.89 20.41 10.28
C ARG A 140 -7.47 21.86 10.12
N TYR A 141 -7.22 22.50 11.25
CA TYR A 141 -7.00 23.94 11.45
C TYR A 141 -8.28 24.78 11.56
N LYS A 142 -8.97 24.60 12.69
CA LYS A 142 -9.18 25.76 13.57
C LYS A 142 -8.19 25.67 14.71
#